data_AF-A9DEU0-F1
#
_entry.id   AF-A9DEU0-F1
#
_cell.length_a   1.000
_cell.length_b   1.000
_cell.length_c   1.000
_cell.angle_alpha   90.00
_cell.angle_beta   90.00
_cell.angle_gamma   90.00
#
_symmetry.space_group_name_H-M   'P 1'
#
loop_
_entity.id
_entity.type
_entity.pdbx_description
1 polymer ?
#
loop_
_entity_poly.entity_id
_entity_poly.type
_entity_poly.pdbx_seq_one_letter_code
_entity_poly.pdbx_strand_id
1 'polypeptide(L)'
;MNAVVIAVCLMLGLSLARVNVVIALTVSALVAGLVGGMSLQQSVDAFNTGLGGGAQIALSYALLGAFAVALSHSGLTTLISRKVISLLGKEQNGANMNRVRWILLLAILASNRIQPLQHTGLAV
;
A
#
# COMPACT_ATOMS: atom_id res chain seq x y z
N MET A 1 -0.37 13.56 28.35
CA MET A 1 0.55 13.62 27.19
C MET A 1 -0.11 12.88 26.04
N ASN A 2 0.02 13.33 24.78
CA ASN A 2 -0.69 12.68 23.67
C ASN A 2 0.01 11.36 23.30
N ALA A 3 -0.62 10.23 23.65
CA ALA A 3 -0.09 8.89 23.41
C ALA A 3 0.20 8.63 21.91
N VAL A 4 -0.60 9.22 21.01
CA VAL A 4 -0.43 9.10 19.56
C VAL A 4 0.86 9.76 19.10
N VAL A 5 1.16 10.97 19.62
CA VAL A 5 2.38 11.71 19.25
C VAL A 5 3.63 10.94 19.67
N ILE A 6 3.62 10.36 20.88
CA ILE A 6 4.71 9.53 21.37
C ILE A 6 4.90 8.29 20.49
N ALA A 7 3.81 7.61 20.12
CA ALA A 7 3.85 6.44 19.26
C ALA A 7 4.52 6.75 17.91
N VAL A 8 4.13 7.85 17.26
CA VAL A 8 4.66 8.25 15.95
C VAL A 8 6.13 8.66 16.08
N CYS A 9 6.49 9.46 17.09
CA CYS A 9 7.89 9.82 17.34
C CYS A 9 8.76 8.58 17.60
N LEU A 10 8.27 7.62 18.38
CA LEU A 10 8.98 6.38 18.68
C LEU A 10 9.14 5.52 17.42
N MET A 11 8.08 5.34 16.64
CA MET A 11 8.09 4.61 15.38
C MET A 11 9.11 5.22 14.41
N LEU A 12 9.10 6.54 14.23
CA LEU A 12 10.03 7.24 13.35
C LEU A 12 11.47 7.12 13.86
N GLY A 13 11.69 7.26 15.17
CA GLY A 13 13.01 7.07 15.78
C GLY A 13 13.58 5.67 15.56
N LEU A 14 12.78 4.63 15.77
CA LEU A 14 13.20 3.24 15.54
C LEU A 14 13.44 2.96 14.04
N SER A 15 12.58 3.47 13.16
CA SER A 15 12.75 3.33 11.71
C SER A 15 14.04 4.00 11.22
N LEU A 16 14.38 5.18 11.75
CA LEU A 16 15.64 5.87 11.47
C LEU A 16 16.86 5.11 12.00
N ALA A 17 16.73 4.40 13.12
CA ALA A 17 17.75 3.50 13.65
C ALA A 17 17.92 2.19 12.84
N ARG A 18 17.33 2.11 11.64
CA ARG A 18 17.27 0.92 10.77
C ARG A 18 16.58 -0.30 11.39
N VAL A 19 15.70 -0.10 12.36
CA VAL A 19 14.82 -1.17 12.83
C VAL A 19 13.76 -1.43 11.77
N ASN A 20 13.41 -2.70 11.55
CA ASN A 20 12.34 -3.07 10.63
C ASN A 20 11.05 -2.35 11.04
N VAL A 21 10.39 -1.71 10.07
CA VAL A 21 9.13 -0.97 10.25
C VAL A 21 8.08 -1.79 10.99
N VAL A 22 8.00 -3.10 10.74
CA VAL A 22 7.04 -3.99 11.43
C VAL A 22 7.31 -4.02 12.94
N ILE A 23 8.57 -4.20 13.34
CA ILE A 23 8.97 -4.23 14.76
C ILE A 23 8.74 -2.86 15.39
N ALA A 24 9.09 -1.79 14.67
CA ALA A 24 8.89 -0.41 15.15
C ALA A 24 7.42 -0.11 15.42
N LEU A 25 6.51 -0.56 14.54
CA LEU A 25 5.06 -0.42 14.72
C LEU A 25 4.55 -1.20 15.93
N THR A 26 4.98 -2.45 16.11
CA THR A 26 4.55 -3.28 17.25
C THR A 26 4.99 -2.68 18.59
N VAL A 27 6.26 -2.29 18.71
CA VAL A 27 6.78 -1.69 19.95
C VAL A 27 6.09 -0.35 20.23
N SER A 28 5.93 0.49 19.21
CA SER A 28 5.28 1.79 19.37
C SER A 28 3.81 1.68 19.76
N ALA A 29 3.08 0.70 19.23
CA ALA A 29 1.70 0.44 19.62
C ALA A 29 1.57 0.00 21.08
N LEU A 30 2.46 -0.88 21.55
CA LEU A 30 2.47 -1.33 22.95
C LEU A 30 2.80 -0.17 23.91
N VAL A 31 3.82 0.63 23.59
CA VAL A 31 4.20 1.79 24.40
C VAL A 31 3.08 2.84 24.40
N ALA A 32 2.42 3.06 23.26
CA ALA A 32 1.28 3.97 23.17
C ALA A 32 0.08 3.53 24.03
N GLY A 33 -0.23 2.23 24.06
CA GLY A 33 -1.28 1.67 24.91
C GLY A 33 -0.99 1.88 26.40
N LEU A 34 0.24 1.60 26.83
CA LEU A 34 0.68 1.82 28.21
C LEU A 34 0.65 3.30 28.60
N VAL A 35 1.14 4.19 27.73
CA VAL A 35 1.10 5.65 27.98
C VAL A 35 -0.33 6.20 27.91
N GLY A 36 -1.23 5.52 27.18
CA GLY A 36 -2.66 5.78 27.15
C GLY A 36 -3.43 5.34 28.39
N GLY A 37 -2.76 4.71 29.37
CA GLY A 37 -3.36 4.24 30.61
C GLY A 37 -3.98 2.84 30.53
N MET A 38 -3.71 2.10 29.45
CA MET A 38 -4.18 0.71 29.30
C MET A 38 -3.23 -0.24 30.02
N SER A 39 -3.76 -1.33 30.57
CA SER A 39 -2.92 -2.44 31.03
C SER A 39 -2.22 -3.14 29.87
N LEU A 40 -1.19 -3.93 30.15
CA LEU A 40 -0.50 -4.70 29.10
C LEU A 40 -1.46 -5.63 28.36
N GLN A 41 -2.34 -6.33 29.08
CA GLN A 41 -3.37 -7.19 28.51
C GLN A 41 -4.28 -6.40 27.54
N GLN A 42 -4.81 -5.26 28.01
CA GLN A 42 -5.69 -4.41 27.21
C GLN A 42 -5.00 -3.85 25.97
N SER A 43 -3.72 -3.50 26.08
CA SER A 43 -2.92 -2.99 24.95
C SER A 43 -2.72 -4.07 23.89
N VAL A 44 -2.47 -5.31 24.30
CA VAL A 44 -2.34 -6.47 23.40
C VAL A 44 -3.68 -6.80 22.76
N ASP A 45 -4.77 -6.80 23.52
CA ASP A 45 -6.12 -7.04 22.99
C ASP A 45 -6.51 -5.96 21.96
N ALA A 46 -6.30 -4.69 22.29
CA ALA A 46 -6.57 -3.58 21.37
C ALA A 46 -5.67 -3.61 20.13
N PHE A 47 -4.40 -4.02 20.25
CA PHE A 47 -3.52 -4.24 19.11
C PHE A 47 -4.05 -5.36 18.20
N ASN A 48 -4.44 -6.50 18.77
CA ASN A 48 -5.01 -7.63 18.02
C ASN A 48 -6.34 -7.25 17.33
N THR A 49 -7.22 -6.54 18.04
CA THR A 49 -8.48 -6.02 17.45
C THR A 49 -8.18 -4.98 16.35
N GLY A 50 -7.19 -4.12 16.54
CA GLY A 50 -6.75 -3.14 15.55
C GLY A 50 -6.15 -3.77 14.29
N LEU A 51 -5.51 -4.94 14.42
CA LEU A 51 -5.08 -5.74 13.29
C LEU A 51 -6.28 -6.32 12.53
N GLY A 52 -7.35 -6.78 13.18
CA GLY A 52 -8.46 -7.48 12.53
C GLY A 52 -9.02 -6.80 11.27
N GLY A 53 -9.27 -5.49 11.33
CA GLY A 53 -9.80 -4.74 10.17
C GLY A 53 -8.82 -4.53 9.03
N GLY A 54 -7.51 -4.41 9.32
CA GLY A 54 -6.46 -4.13 8.34
C GLY A 54 -5.61 -5.34 7.94
N ALA A 55 -5.61 -6.41 8.73
CA ALA A 55 -4.71 -7.55 8.59
C ALA A 55 -5.06 -8.39 7.37
N GLN A 56 -6.34 -8.57 7.07
CA GLN A 56 -6.77 -9.25 5.84
C GLN A 56 -6.34 -8.48 4.60
N ILE A 57 -6.46 -7.15 4.64
CA ILE A 57 -6.02 -6.26 3.55
C ILE A 57 -4.48 -6.34 3.41
N ALA A 58 -3.76 -6.27 4.53
CA ALA A 58 -2.30 -6.39 4.57
C ALA A 58 -1.81 -7.74 4.03
N LEU A 59 -2.45 -8.86 4.42
CA LEU A 59 -2.14 -10.19 3.90
C LEU A 59 -2.40 -10.26 2.39
N SER A 60 -3.51 -9.70 1.92
CA SER A 60 -3.83 -9.68 0.48
C SER A 60 -2.79 -8.91 -0.32
N TYR A 61 -2.31 -7.76 0.17
CA TYR A 61 -1.23 -7.01 -0.46
C TYR A 61 0.13 -7.70 -0.35
N ALA A 62 0.43 -8.34 0.79
CA ALA A 62 1.65 -9.13 0.95
C ALA A 62 1.68 -10.31 -0.05
N LEU A 63 0.55 -11.01 -0.22
CA LEU A 63 0.39 -12.09 -1.19
C LEU A 63 0.48 -11.59 -2.63
N LEU A 64 -0.12 -10.43 -2.94
CA LEU A 64 0.01 -9.81 -4.26
C LEU A 64 1.47 -9.41 -4.56
N GLY A 65 2.19 -8.88 -3.56
CA GLY A 65 3.61 -8.59 -3.64
C GLY A 65 4.45 -9.85 -3.86
N ALA A 66 4.20 -10.91 -3.08
CA ALA A 66 4.85 -12.21 -3.25
C ALA A 66 4.58 -12.81 -4.63
N PHE A 67 3.35 -12.68 -5.13
CA PHE A 67 2.98 -13.09 -6.47
C PHE A 67 3.70 -12.28 -7.55
N ALA A 68 3.83 -10.96 -7.39
CA ALA A 68 4.58 -10.12 -8.31
C ALA A 68 6.07 -10.52 -8.37
N VAL A 69 6.69 -10.83 -7.22
CA VAL A 69 8.06 -11.35 -7.16
C VAL A 69 8.15 -12.70 -7.89
N ALA A 70 7.23 -13.64 -7.65
CA ALA A 70 7.21 -14.93 -8.33
C ALA A 70 7.04 -14.79 -9.86
N LEU A 71 6.16 -13.90 -10.32
CA LEU A 71 5.97 -13.58 -11.74
C LEU A 71 7.20 -12.93 -12.38
N SER A 72 7.92 -12.09 -11.63
CA SER A 72 9.16 -11.47 -12.09
C SER A 72 10.25 -12.51 -12.31
N HIS A 73 10.38 -13.47 -11.41
CA HIS A 73 11.37 -14.55 -11.51
C HIS A 73 11.00 -15.68 -12.48
N SER A 74 9.72 -15.89 -12.81
CA SER A 74 9.29 -16.96 -13.73
C SER A 74 9.64 -16.70 -15.21
N GLY A 75 10.13 -15.50 -15.56
CA GLY A 75 10.44 -15.12 -16.94
C GLY A 75 9.20 -14.83 -17.81
N LEU A 76 7.99 -15.10 -17.31
CA LEU A 76 6.73 -14.83 -18.00
C LEU A 76 6.60 -13.33 -18.34
N THR A 77 6.98 -12.48 -17.39
CA THR A 77 7.02 -11.02 -17.58
C THR A 77 7.90 -10.63 -18.76
N THR A 78 9.07 -11.26 -18.94
CA THR A 78 9.98 -11.01 -20.08
C THR A 78 9.36 -11.41 -21.41
N LEU A 79 8.62 -12.53 -21.47
CA LEU A 79 7.93 -12.97 -22.69
C LEU A 79 6.81 -12.02 -23.09
N ILE A 80 5.99 -11.60 -22.12
CA ILE A 80 4.90 -10.64 -22.35
C ILE A 80 5.49 -9.29 -22.80
N SER A 81 6.54 -8.80 -22.14
CA SER A 81 7.22 -7.55 -22.53
C SER A 81 7.72 -7.60 -23.97
N ARG A 82 8.41 -8.67 -24.38
CA ARG A 82 8.88 -8.81 -25.77
C ARG A 82 7.74 -8.85 -26.77
N LYS A 83 6.64 -9.56 -26.45
CA LYS A 83 5.46 -9.64 -27.31
C LYS A 83 4.78 -8.29 -27.45
N VAL A 84 4.58 -7.56 -26.36
CA VAL A 84 4.03 -6.20 -26.34
C VAL A 84 4.92 -5.22 -27.14
N ILE A 85 6.24 -5.27 -26.96
CA ILE A 85 7.17 -4.44 -27.75
C ILE A 85 7.10 -4.79 -29.24
N SER A 86 6.99 -6.06 -29.60
CA SER A 86 6.84 -6.48 -31.01
C SER A 86 5.52 -6.03 -31.63
N LEU A 87 4.43 -6.03 -30.85
CA LEU A 87 3.09 -5.55 -31.24
C LEU A 87 3.04 -4.03 -31.38
N LEU A 88 3.75 -3.29 -30.52
CA LEU A 88 3.86 -1.83 -30.56
C LEU A 88 4.84 -1.32 -31.62
N GLY A 89 5.64 -2.21 -32.21
CA GLY A 89 6.32 -1.98 -33.47
C GLY A 89 7.77 -1.50 -33.35
N LYS A 90 8.61 -2.07 -34.22
CA LYS A 90 10.05 -1.84 -34.43
C LYS A 90 10.42 -0.44 -34.97
N GLU A 91 9.56 0.56 -34.88
CA GLU A 91 9.89 1.94 -35.24
C GLU A 91 9.59 2.90 -34.09
N GLN A 92 10.65 3.48 -33.55
CA GLN A 92 10.59 4.61 -32.63
C GLN A 92 10.20 5.88 -33.39
N ASN A 93 8.96 5.95 -33.88
CA ASN A 93 8.44 7.19 -34.41
C ASN A 93 8.04 8.07 -33.21
N GLY A 94 8.78 9.16 -32.94
CA GLY A 94 8.63 9.99 -31.73
C GLY A 94 7.19 10.51 -31.48
N ALA A 95 6.37 10.59 -32.53
CA ALA A 95 4.95 10.92 -32.45
C ALA A 95 4.10 9.86 -31.73
N ASN A 96 4.43 8.57 -31.86
CA ASN A 96 3.69 7.47 -31.20
C ASN A 96 3.96 7.43 -29.69
N MET A 97 5.19 7.71 -29.25
CA MET A 97 5.51 7.82 -27.82
C MET A 97 4.71 8.94 -27.15
N ASN A 98 4.58 10.10 -27.82
CA ASN A 98 3.79 11.21 -27.30
C ASN A 98 2.30 10.85 -27.25
N ARG A 99 1.75 10.15 -28.26
CA ARG A 99 0.37 9.64 -28.22
C ARG A 99 0.14 8.65 -27.09
N VAL A 100 1.03 7.68 -26.90
CA VAL A 100 0.93 6.69 -25.81
C VAL A 100 0.98 7.40 -24.45
N ARG A 101 1.86 8.38 -24.28
CA ARG A 101 1.96 9.18 -23.05
C ARG A 101 0.69 9.99 -22.78
N TRP A 102 0.09 10.61 -23.79
CA TRP A 102 -1.19 11.31 -23.68
C TRP A 102 -2.37 10.37 -23.39
N ILE A 103 -2.42 9.20 -24.02
CA ILE A 103 -3.45 8.16 -23.75
C ILE A 103 -3.33 7.66 -22.31
N LEU A 104 -2.11 7.43 -21.83
CA LEU A 104 -1.85 6.93 -20.47
C LEU A 104 -2.23 7.98 -19.41
N LEU A 105 -1.92 9.26 -19.64
CA LEU A 105 -2.38 10.36 -18.79
C LEU A 105 -3.91 10.52 -18.80
N LEU A 106 -4.55 10.43 -19.97
CA LEU A 106 -6.02 10.47 -20.09
C LEU A 106 -6.67 9.29 -19.38
N ALA A 107 -6.10 8.08 -19.46
CA ALA A 107 -6.62 6.90 -18.79
C ALA A 107 -6.56 7.03 -17.25
N ILE A 108 -5.45 7.56 -16.71
CA ILE A 108 -5.32 7.83 -15.27
C ILE A 108 -6.33 8.91 -14.83
N LEU A 109 -6.45 10.01 -15.58
CA LEU A 109 -7.43 11.05 -15.27
C LEU A 109 -8.88 10.56 -15.36
N ALA A 110 -9.20 9.71 -16.34
CA ALA A 110 -10.51 9.08 -16.48
C ALA A 110 -10.79 8.13 -15.32
N SER A 111 -9.81 7.36 -14.87
CA SER A 111 -9.97 6.45 -13.72
C SER A 111 -10.30 7.20 -12.42
N ASN A 112 -9.82 8.43 -12.25
CA ASN A 112 -10.13 9.28 -11.10
C ASN A 112 -11.51 9.97 -11.19
N ARG A 113 -12.11 10.05 -12.40
CA ARG A 113 -13.40 10.72 -12.68
C ARG A 113 -14.63 9.80 -12.63
N ILE A 114 -14.50 8.56 -12.14
CA ILE A 114 -15.56 7.53 -12.14
C ILE A 114 -16.02 7.11 -10.74
N GLN A 115 -15.83 7.94 -9.71
CA GLN A 115 -16.65 7.82 -8.50
C GLN A 115 -17.95 8.62 -8.73
N PRO A 116 -19.07 7.98 -9.16
CA PRO A 116 -20.35 8.65 -9.14
C PRO A 116 -20.71 9.00 -7.69
N LEU A 117 -21.30 10.18 -7.55
CA LEU A 117 -21.95 10.69 -6.35
C LEU A 117 -23.07 9.74 -5.87
N GLN A 118 -22.73 8.69 -5.12
CA GLN A 118 -23.72 7.75 -4.58
C GLN A 118 -23.74 7.61 -3.04
N HIS A 119 -23.10 8.54 -2.31
CA HIS A 119 -23.32 8.69 -0.87
C HIS A 119 -23.69 10.13 -0.48
N THR A 120 -24.72 10.67 -1.13
CA THR A 120 -25.55 11.72 -0.54
C THR A 120 -26.98 11.23 -0.45
N GLY A 121 -27.37 10.82 0.77
CA GLY A 121 -28.74 10.84 1.28
C GLY A 121 -29.77 9.92 0.60
N LEU A 122 -30.01 8.74 1.19
CA LEU A 122 -31.32 8.15 1.52
C LEU A 122 -31.20 6.63 1.67
N ALA A 123 -30.96 6.17 2.90
CA ALA A 123 -31.48 4.91 3.44
C ALA A 123 -31.07 4.81 4.92
N VAL A 124 -32.04 5.08 5.79
CA VAL A 124 -32.30 4.51 7.14
C VAL A 124 -31.11 4.08 7.98
#